data_AF-A0A7W3G193-F1
#
_entry.id   AF-A0A7W3G193-F1
#
_cell.length_a   1.000
_cell.length_b   1.000
_cell.length_c   1.000
_cell.angle_alpha   90.00
_cell.angle_beta   90.00
_cell.angle_gamma   90.00
#
_symmetry.space_group_name_H-M   'P 1'
#
loop_
_entity.id
_entity.type
_entity.pdbx_description
1 polymer ?
#
loop_
_entity_poly.entity_id
_entity_poly.type
_entity_poly.pdbx_seq_one_letter_code
_entity_poly.pdbx_strand_id
1 'polypeptide(L)'
;MRKIIFILTLVSNCVTVCAATESNWLSSDYVVMTSFHVEEVTNLAHPVCTLNLESNKDKDSYNYVEGGICPAGKPTGKETCAYSAIIELNHKIIIAKQVSSGKDTAIFKNKDVTIITRKMSINSETIDDEGEDVKYSITIKTKGNENTMNMFGYCGI
;
A
#
# COMPACT_ATOMS: atom_id res chain seq x y z
N MET A 1 1.27 27.42 -72.59
CA MET A 1 0.64 27.21 -71.26
C MET A 1 1.61 26.47 -70.36
N ARG A 2 1.93 27.01 -69.17
CA ARG A 2 2.20 26.25 -67.93
C ARG A 2 2.57 27.25 -66.82
N LYS A 3 1.66 27.48 -65.88
CA LYS A 3 1.94 28.17 -64.62
C LYS A 3 2.40 27.10 -63.62
N ILE A 4 3.61 27.24 -63.10
CA ILE A 4 4.12 26.37 -62.02
C ILE A 4 3.70 27.03 -60.71
N ILE A 5 2.86 26.33 -59.94
CA ILE A 5 2.42 26.75 -58.62
C ILE A 5 3.26 25.97 -57.61
N PHE A 6 4.04 26.67 -56.79
CA PHE A 6 4.73 26.09 -55.63
C PHE A 6 3.79 26.13 -54.44
N ILE A 7 3.35 24.96 -53.98
CA ILE A 7 2.56 24.80 -52.75
C ILE A 7 3.53 24.56 -51.60
N LEU A 8 3.63 25.51 -50.68
CA LEU A 8 4.41 25.40 -49.46
C LEU A 8 3.58 24.66 -48.41
N THR A 9 3.86 23.37 -48.18
CA THR A 9 3.20 22.60 -47.10
C THR A 9 3.89 22.89 -45.78
N LEU A 10 3.20 23.61 -44.88
CA LEU A 10 3.62 23.78 -43.48
C LEU A 10 3.54 22.43 -42.77
N VAL A 11 4.69 21.85 -42.42
CA VAL A 11 4.75 20.67 -41.56
C VAL A 11 4.53 21.14 -40.13
N SER A 12 3.28 21.07 -39.66
CA SER A 12 2.93 21.36 -38.27
C SER A 12 3.45 20.22 -37.40
N ASN A 13 4.60 20.42 -36.76
CA ASN A 13 5.08 19.53 -35.71
C ASN A 13 4.18 19.69 -34.49
N CYS A 14 3.19 18.82 -34.36
CA CYS A 14 2.44 18.63 -33.13
C CYS A 14 3.40 18.11 -32.06
N VAL A 15 3.92 19.01 -31.23
CA VAL A 15 4.62 18.63 -30.01
C VAL A 15 3.54 18.17 -29.04
N THR A 16 3.28 16.87 -28.99
CA THR A 16 2.48 16.28 -27.91
C THR A 16 3.31 16.34 -26.64
N VAL A 17 3.17 17.45 -25.91
CA VAL A 17 3.61 17.52 -24.51
C VAL A 17 2.70 16.57 -23.74
N CYS A 18 3.15 15.34 -23.56
CA CYS A 18 2.54 14.43 -22.61
C CYS A 18 2.92 14.94 -21.21
N ALA A 19 2.15 15.92 -20.71
CA ALA A 19 2.19 16.27 -19.31
C ALA A 19 1.62 15.07 -18.55
N ALA A 20 2.49 14.17 -18.10
CA ALA A 20 2.16 13.26 -17.04
C ALA A 20 2.00 14.10 -15.77
N THR A 21 0.85 14.73 -15.61
CA THR A 21 0.43 15.24 -14.31
C THR A 21 0.25 14.02 -13.44
N GLU A 22 1.26 13.69 -12.62
CA GLU A 22 1.06 12.78 -11.51
C GLU A 22 -0.04 13.40 -10.65
N SER A 23 -1.27 12.90 -10.77
CA SER A 23 -2.34 13.33 -9.90
C SER A 23 -1.91 12.92 -8.49
N ASN A 24 -1.74 13.90 -7.61
CA ASN A 24 -1.46 13.63 -6.21
C ASN A 24 -2.78 13.16 -5.57
N TRP A 25 -3.18 11.93 -5.84
CA TRP A 25 -4.43 11.29 -5.41
C TRP A 25 -4.52 11.14 -3.87
N LEU A 26 -3.38 11.31 -3.18
CA LEU A 26 -3.27 11.41 -1.71
C LEU A 26 -3.28 12.87 -1.20
N SER A 27 -3.49 13.86 -2.08
CA SER A 27 -3.62 15.28 -1.72
C SER A 27 -5.05 15.69 -1.34
N SER A 28 -6.01 14.77 -1.46
CA SER A 28 -7.37 14.99 -0.99
C SER A 28 -7.34 15.15 0.54
N ASP A 29 -8.05 16.16 1.06
CA ASP A 29 -8.28 16.33 2.51
C ASP A 29 -8.91 15.08 3.15
N TYR A 30 -9.48 14.20 2.32
CA TYR A 30 -10.11 12.96 2.72
C TYR A 30 -9.33 11.74 2.19
N VAL A 31 -8.72 11.00 3.12
CA VAL A 31 -8.08 9.70 2.86
C VAL A 31 -9.02 8.63 3.39
N VAL A 32 -9.66 7.87 2.49
CA VAL A 32 -10.52 6.74 2.83
C VAL A 32 -9.68 5.49 2.82
N MET A 33 -9.70 4.75 3.93
CA MET A 33 -9.15 3.40 3.94
C MET A 33 -10.25 2.41 3.55
N THR A 34 -9.91 1.55 2.60
CA THR A 34 -10.77 0.48 2.09
C THR A 34 -10.13 -0.88 2.40
N SER A 35 -10.87 -1.96 2.14
CA SER A 35 -10.32 -3.32 2.25
C SER A 35 -9.95 -3.85 0.86
N PHE A 36 -8.99 -4.77 0.81
CA PHE A 36 -8.48 -5.40 -0.40
C PHE A 36 -8.27 -6.89 -0.18
N HIS A 37 -8.29 -7.68 -1.25
CA HIS A 37 -7.94 -9.09 -1.18
C HIS A 37 -6.42 -9.28 -1.33
N VAL A 38 -5.84 -10.24 -0.61
CA VAL A 38 -4.37 -10.44 -0.55
C VAL A 38 -3.79 -10.76 -1.94
N GLU A 39 -4.53 -11.48 -2.77
CA GLU A 39 -4.18 -11.82 -4.15
C GLU A 39 -4.01 -10.61 -5.08
N GLU A 40 -4.56 -9.45 -4.70
CA GLU A 40 -4.36 -8.20 -5.45
C GLU A 40 -2.95 -7.63 -5.24
N VAL A 41 -2.25 -8.07 -4.19
CA VAL A 41 -0.90 -7.61 -3.85
C VAL A 41 0.15 -8.43 -4.61
N THR A 42 0.60 -7.88 -5.74
CA THR A 42 1.65 -8.53 -6.54
C THR A 42 2.96 -8.72 -5.77
N ASN A 43 3.57 -9.90 -5.89
CA ASN A 43 4.85 -10.27 -5.27
C ASN A 43 4.87 -10.29 -3.73
N LEU A 44 3.71 -10.35 -3.09
CA LEU A 44 3.61 -10.73 -1.69
C LEU A 44 3.89 -12.23 -1.57
N ALA A 45 4.99 -12.59 -0.90
CA ALA A 45 5.35 -14.00 -0.73
C ALA A 45 4.44 -14.69 0.27
N HIS A 46 4.37 -14.17 1.49
CA HIS A 46 3.53 -14.68 2.57
C HIS A 46 3.02 -13.51 3.41
N PRO A 47 1.70 -13.35 3.61
CA PRO A 47 1.17 -12.44 4.61
C PRO A 47 1.49 -12.98 6.00
N VAL A 48 1.96 -12.10 6.89
CA VAL A 48 2.38 -12.42 8.26
C VAL A 48 1.41 -11.82 9.28
N CYS A 49 0.77 -10.70 8.95
CA CYS A 49 -0.27 -10.11 9.77
C CYS A 49 -1.39 -9.66 8.86
N THR A 50 -2.64 -9.94 9.23
CA THR A 50 -3.82 -9.50 8.50
C THR A 50 -4.81 -8.89 9.47
N LEU A 51 -5.11 -7.60 9.29
CA LEU A 51 -5.92 -6.81 10.21
C LEU A 51 -7.11 -6.15 9.50
N ASN A 52 -8.19 -6.02 10.24
CA ASN A 52 -9.44 -5.45 9.80
C ASN A 52 -9.94 -4.36 10.74
N LEU A 53 -10.59 -3.35 10.15
CA LEU A 53 -11.49 -2.49 10.89
C LEU A 53 -12.70 -3.30 11.36
N GLU A 54 -13.28 -2.92 12.49
CA GLU A 54 -14.53 -3.53 12.99
C GLU A 54 -15.70 -3.39 11.99
N SER A 55 -15.65 -2.34 11.16
CA SER A 55 -16.63 -2.10 10.10
C SER A 55 -16.46 -3.00 8.88
N ASN A 56 -15.30 -3.65 8.69
CA ASN A 56 -15.15 -4.61 7.60
C ASN A 56 -15.90 -5.91 7.96
N LYS A 57 -16.83 -6.32 7.09
CA LYS A 57 -17.64 -7.53 7.24
C LYS A 57 -17.30 -8.61 6.22
N ASP A 58 -16.48 -8.26 5.24
CA ASP A 58 -15.98 -9.20 4.26
C ASP A 58 -14.82 -9.99 4.87
N LYS A 59 -14.95 -11.32 4.84
CA LYS A 59 -14.03 -12.24 5.50
C LYS A 59 -12.78 -12.51 4.68
N ASP A 60 -12.86 -12.25 3.38
CA ASP A 60 -11.78 -12.54 2.44
C ASP A 60 -10.97 -11.28 2.09
N SER A 61 -11.30 -10.13 2.68
CA SER A 61 -10.57 -8.88 2.50
C SER A 61 -10.03 -8.30 3.81
N TYR A 62 -8.98 -7.51 3.67
CA TYR A 62 -8.22 -6.93 4.76
C TYR A 62 -8.03 -5.44 4.57
N ASN A 63 -8.05 -4.68 5.67
CA ASN A 63 -7.71 -3.25 5.61
C ASN A 63 -6.20 -3.01 5.70
N TYR A 64 -5.48 -3.94 6.31
CA TYR A 64 -4.05 -3.85 6.55
C TYR A 64 -3.43 -5.24 6.53
N VAL A 65 -2.31 -5.37 5.82
CA VAL A 65 -1.52 -6.61 5.75
C VAL A 65 -0.06 -6.29 5.99
N GLU A 66 0.67 -7.14 6.71
CA GLU A 66 2.13 -7.14 6.70
C GLU A 66 2.64 -8.39 6.00
N GLY A 67 3.79 -8.28 5.33
CA GLY A 67 4.45 -9.44 4.75
C GLY A 67 5.67 -9.10 3.91
N GLY A 68 6.32 -10.14 3.40
CA GLY A 68 7.49 -10.02 2.55
C GLY A 68 7.12 -9.67 1.11
N ILE A 69 7.55 -8.50 0.62
CA ILE A 69 7.41 -8.12 -0.79
C ILE A 69 8.71 -8.43 -1.53
N CYS A 70 8.64 -9.38 -2.46
CA CYS A 70 9.80 -9.83 -3.21
C CYS A 70 9.94 -9.07 -4.55
N PRO A 71 11.17 -8.93 -5.09
CA PRO A 71 11.36 -8.39 -6.43
C PRO A 71 10.64 -9.22 -7.50
N ALA A 72 10.05 -8.54 -8.50
CA ALA A 72 9.36 -9.20 -9.59
C ALA A 72 10.27 -10.17 -10.35
N GLY A 73 9.75 -11.36 -10.66
CA GLY A 73 10.48 -12.39 -11.39
C GLY A 73 11.52 -13.17 -10.58
N LYS A 74 11.61 -12.95 -9.26
CA LYS A 74 12.54 -13.67 -8.37
C LYS A 74 11.86 -14.17 -7.08
N PRO A 75 10.91 -15.11 -7.18
CA PRO A 75 10.21 -15.65 -6.03
C PRO A 75 11.06 -16.61 -5.17
N THR A 76 12.27 -17.00 -5.61
CA THR A 76 13.07 -18.03 -4.95
C THR A 76 14.53 -17.63 -4.70
N GLY A 77 14.83 -17.38 -3.43
CA GLY A 77 16.01 -17.95 -2.75
C GLY A 77 17.32 -17.14 -2.70
N LYS A 78 17.47 -16.00 -3.39
CA LYS A 78 18.72 -15.21 -3.32
C LYS A 78 18.54 -13.72 -3.01
N GLU A 79 17.38 -13.15 -3.31
CA GLU A 79 17.09 -11.76 -2.97
C GLU A 79 16.16 -11.71 -1.77
N THR A 80 16.52 -10.88 -0.79
CA THR A 80 15.74 -10.70 0.43
C THR A 80 14.48 -9.90 0.12
N CYS A 81 13.32 -10.48 0.40
CA CYS A 81 12.05 -9.77 0.31
C CYS A 81 12.02 -8.66 1.36
N ALA A 82 11.51 -7.49 0.99
CA ALA A 82 11.40 -6.37 1.91
C ALA A 82 10.15 -6.55 2.77
N TYR A 83 10.33 -6.66 4.09
CA TYR A 83 9.20 -6.66 5.01
C TYR A 83 8.46 -5.31 4.91
N SER A 84 7.16 -5.38 4.62
CA SER A 84 6.38 -4.21 4.26
C SER A 84 4.99 -4.27 4.89
N ALA A 85 4.43 -3.09 5.14
CA ALA A 85 3.02 -2.90 5.43
C ALA A 85 2.29 -2.58 4.12
N ILE A 86 1.10 -3.13 3.96
CA ILE A 86 0.23 -2.99 2.79
C ILE A 86 -1.14 -2.51 3.28
N ILE A 87 -1.64 -1.44 2.68
CA ILE A 87 -2.96 -0.86 2.93
C ILE A 87 -3.62 -0.46 1.62
N GLU A 88 -4.94 -0.34 1.59
CA GLU A 88 -5.64 0.32 0.49
C GLU A 88 -6.16 1.68 0.94
N LEU A 89 -5.70 2.73 0.26
CA LEU A 89 -6.19 4.09 0.45
C LEU A 89 -6.81 4.58 -0.85
N ASN A 90 -8.01 5.15 -0.80
CA ASN A 90 -8.71 5.70 -1.96
C ASN A 90 -8.70 4.73 -3.17
N HIS A 91 -8.98 3.43 -2.93
CA HIS A 91 -8.97 2.38 -3.96
C HIS A 91 -7.62 2.10 -4.60
N LYS A 92 -6.53 2.36 -3.89
CA LYS A 92 -5.19 2.08 -4.35
C LYS A 92 -4.36 1.41 -3.27
N ILE A 93 -3.82 0.24 -3.63
CA ILE A 93 -2.89 -0.50 -2.79
C ILE A 93 -1.60 0.30 -2.64
N ILE A 94 -1.18 0.44 -1.40
CA ILE A 94 0.03 1.14 -0.98
C ILE A 94 0.91 0.19 -0.21
N ILE A 95 2.15 0.07 -0.67
CA ILE A 95 3.19 -0.75 -0.05
C ILE A 95 4.22 0.18 0.56
N ALA A 96 4.43 0.06 1.87
CA ALA A 96 5.39 0.83 2.64
C ALA A 96 6.42 -0.12 3.29
N LYS A 97 7.70 0.11 3.04
CA LYS A 97 8.78 -0.76 3.56
C LYS A 97 9.03 -0.46 5.03
N GLN A 98 9.33 -1.49 5.82
CA GLN A 98 9.73 -1.30 7.21
C GLN A 98 11.03 -0.48 7.27
N VAL A 99 11.05 0.54 8.12
CA VAL A 99 12.22 1.38 8.38
C VAL A 99 12.71 1.26 9.82
N SER A 100 11.84 0.81 10.74
CA SER A 100 12.18 0.58 12.14
C SER A 100 11.16 -0.36 12.77
N SER A 101 11.62 -1.17 13.74
CA SER A 101 10.79 -2.04 14.56
C SER A 101 11.30 -2.03 16.00
N GLY A 102 10.38 -1.90 16.95
CA GLY A 102 10.57 -2.17 18.36
C GLY A 102 9.69 -3.34 18.80
N LYS A 103 9.62 -3.58 20.11
CA LYS A 103 8.85 -4.69 20.69
C LYS A 103 7.36 -4.63 20.30
N ASP A 104 6.74 -3.47 20.49
CA ASP A 104 5.30 -3.29 20.30
C ASP A 104 4.97 -2.24 19.23
N THR A 105 5.99 -1.75 18.49
CA THR A 105 5.81 -0.70 17.50
C THR A 105 6.63 -0.98 16.25
N ALA A 106 6.10 -0.60 15.09
CA ALA A 106 6.88 -0.57 13.86
C ALA A 106 6.56 0.66 13.04
N ILE A 107 7.51 1.07 12.20
CA ILE A 107 7.37 2.19 11.29
C ILE A 107 7.67 1.69 9.89
N PHE A 108 6.75 1.96 8.98
CA PHE A 108 6.84 1.65 7.56
C PHE A 108 6.72 2.93 6.75
N LYS A 109 7.49 3.07 5.68
CA LYS A 109 7.49 4.27 4.84
C LYS A 109 7.63 3.97 3.36
N ASN A 110 7.01 4.81 2.55
CA ASN A 110 7.39 5.04 1.15
C ASN A 110 7.41 6.54 0.86
N LYS A 111 7.45 6.95 -0.41
CA LYS A 111 7.49 8.37 -0.80
C LYS A 111 6.21 9.16 -0.44
N ASP A 112 5.09 8.47 -0.25
CA ASP A 112 3.76 9.07 -0.13
C ASP A 112 3.16 8.91 1.28
N VAL A 113 3.50 7.83 2.00
CA VAL A 113 2.91 7.50 3.30
C VAL A 113 3.97 7.10 4.34
N THR A 114 3.66 7.39 5.60
CA THR A 114 4.27 6.76 6.78
C THR A 114 3.18 6.04 7.55
N ILE A 115 3.39 4.76 7.81
CA ILE A 115 2.50 3.93 8.63
C ILE A 115 3.24 3.60 9.92
N ILE A 116 2.60 3.86 11.05
CA ILE A 116 3.12 3.55 12.38
C ILE A 116 2.14 2.58 13.02
N THR A 117 2.66 1.46 13.48
CA THR A 117 1.88 0.43 14.15
C THR A 117 2.23 0.41 15.63
N ARG A 118 1.23 0.15 16.47
CA ARG A 118 1.41 -0.09 17.90
C ARG A 118 0.53 -1.25 18.34
N LYS A 119 1.13 -2.37 18.76
CA LYS A 119 0.40 -3.49 19.38
C LYS A 119 -0.27 -2.99 20.66
N MET A 120 -1.52 -3.36 20.83
CA MET A 120 -2.34 -3.07 22.00
C MET A 120 -2.60 -4.38 22.76
N SER A 121 -2.68 -4.32 24.08
CA SER A 121 -3.13 -5.47 24.86
C SER A 121 -4.57 -5.85 24.53
N ILE A 122 -4.83 -7.15 24.42
CA ILE A 122 -6.19 -7.70 24.39
C ILE A 122 -6.39 -8.62 25.59
N ASN A 123 -7.62 -8.68 26.09
CA ASN A 123 -7.95 -9.43 27.32
C ASN A 123 -7.94 -10.95 27.12
N SER A 124 -7.99 -11.42 25.87
CA SER A 124 -7.91 -12.83 25.50
C SER A 124 -7.10 -12.94 24.21
N GLU A 125 -5.81 -13.24 24.34
CA GLU A 125 -4.98 -13.67 23.21
C GLU A 125 -5.23 -15.16 23.00
N THR A 126 -5.90 -15.49 21.90
CA THR A 126 -5.90 -16.85 21.36
C THR A 126 -4.57 -17.00 20.63
N ILE A 127 -3.68 -17.78 21.25
CA ILE A 127 -2.36 -18.11 20.71
C ILE A 127 -2.43 -19.58 20.32
N ASP A 128 -2.08 -19.87 19.07
CA ASP A 128 -1.85 -21.23 18.58
C ASP A 128 -0.42 -21.36 18.04
N ASP A 129 -0.09 -22.53 17.50
CA ASP A 129 1.26 -22.80 16.99
C ASP A 129 1.60 -21.98 15.73
N GLU A 130 0.59 -21.43 15.06
CA GLU A 130 0.71 -20.70 13.80
C GLU A 130 0.75 -19.18 14.03
N GLY A 131 0.30 -18.68 15.19
CA GLY A 131 0.19 -17.24 15.46
C GLY A 131 -0.69 -16.83 16.64
N GLU A 132 -1.09 -15.57 16.65
CA GLU A 132 -1.90 -14.97 17.71
C GLU A 132 -2.93 -13.96 17.16
N ASP A 133 -4.09 -13.92 17.82
CA ASP A 133 -5.02 -12.80 17.67
C ASP A 133 -4.41 -11.52 18.25
N VAL A 134 -4.54 -10.42 17.53
CA VAL A 134 -3.93 -9.14 17.89
C VAL A 134 -4.89 -7.98 17.73
N LYS A 135 -4.59 -6.91 18.47
CA LYS A 135 -5.15 -5.58 18.27
C LYS A 135 -4.02 -4.58 18.07
N TYR A 136 -4.16 -3.74 17.06
CA TYR A 136 -3.18 -2.71 16.76
C TYR A 136 -3.85 -1.34 16.66
N SER A 137 -3.14 -0.32 17.12
CA SER A 137 -3.37 1.06 16.72
C SER A 137 -2.48 1.36 15.52
N ILE A 138 -3.09 1.72 14.40
CA ILE A 138 -2.42 2.01 13.13
C ILE A 138 -2.59 3.50 12.85
N THR A 139 -1.48 4.23 12.82
CA THR A 139 -1.44 5.64 12.41
C THR A 139 -0.91 5.75 10.98
N ILE A 140 -1.69 6.35 10.10
CA ILE A 140 -1.35 6.59 8.70
C ILE A 140 -1.14 8.09 8.51
N LYS A 141 0.09 8.47 8.17
CA LYS A 141 0.48 9.85 7.86
C LYS A 141 0.72 10.01 6.37
N THR A 142 0.06 11.01 5.78
CA THR A 142 0.23 11.47 4.40
C THR A 142 0.70 12.93 4.42
N LYS A 143 0.90 13.57 3.25
CA LYS A 143 1.42 14.95 3.17
C LYS A 143 0.58 16.02 3.88
N GLY A 144 -0.71 15.77 4.15
CA GLY A 144 -1.59 16.74 4.80
C GLY A 144 -2.57 16.15 5.82
N ASN A 145 -2.53 14.84 6.04
CA ASN A 145 -3.49 14.15 6.89
C ASN A 145 -2.81 13.09 7.75
N GLU A 146 -3.28 12.94 8.98
CA GLU A 146 -2.87 11.90 9.92
C GLU A 146 -4.13 11.29 10.53
N ASN A 147 -4.34 10.00 10.28
CA ASN A 147 -5.47 9.26 10.84
C ASN A 147 -4.95 8.09 11.67
N THR A 148 -5.55 7.89 12.84
CA THR A 148 -5.26 6.74 13.70
C THR A 148 -6.53 5.93 13.89
N MET A 149 -6.39 4.62 13.76
CA MET A 149 -7.50 3.67 13.83
C MET A 149 -7.06 2.40 14.54
N ASN A 150 -8.01 1.76 15.20
CA ASN A 150 -7.78 0.47 15.83
C ASN A 150 -8.23 -0.63 14.89
N MET A 151 -7.38 -1.64 14.73
CA MET A 151 -7.66 -2.81 13.92
C MET A 151 -7.43 -4.07 14.73
N PHE A 152 -8.11 -5.14 14.33
CA PHE A 152 -8.02 -6.45 14.95
C PHE A 152 -7.80 -7.49 13.86
N GLY A 153 -7.14 -8.57 14.21
CA GLY A 153 -6.93 -9.67 13.28
C GLY A 153 -5.91 -10.64 13.82
N TYR A 154 -5.18 -11.28 12.93
CA TYR A 154 -4.29 -12.38 13.28
C TYR A 154 -2.91 -12.15 12.69
N CYS A 155 -1.89 -12.45 13.48
CA CYS A 155 -0.49 -12.41 13.09
C CYS A 155 0.15 -13.79 13.32
N GLY A 156 0.76 -14.36 12.28
CA GLY A 156 1.29 -15.71 12.27
C GLY A 156 2.29 -15.94 11.13
N ILE A 157 3.02 -17.06 11.17
CA ILE A 157 4.04 -17.44 10.17
C ILE A 157 3.70 -18.78 9.55
#